data_AF-A0A410YI09-F1
#
_entry.id   AF-A0A410YI09-F1
#
_cell.length_a   1.000
_cell.length_b   1.000
_cell.length_c   1.000
_cell.angle_alpha   90.00
_cell.angle_beta   90.00
_cell.angle_gamma   90.00
#
_symmetry.space_group_name_H-M   'P 1'
#
loop_
_entity.id
_entity.type
_entity.pdbx_description
1 polymer ?
#
loop_
_entity_poly.entity_id
_entity_poly.type
_entity_poly.pdbx_seq_one_letter_code
_entity_poly.pdbx_strand_id
1 'polypeptide(L)' 'MKLAAARPGRDPDDIAKLLSLNGIATVAAAEELYENFYPGDALPDRTIALLDRIFSVGLPTAPPRPEKPRLN' A
#
# COMPACT_ATOMS: atom_id res chain seq x y z
N MET A 1 -19.41 -15.44 -1.10
CA MET A 1 -18.41 -14.35 -1.19
C MET A 1 -17.83 -14.30 -2.59
N LYS A 2 -17.65 -13.11 -3.19
CA LYS A 2 -17.50 -12.89 -4.64
C LYS A 2 -16.06 -13.17 -5.11
N LEU A 3 -15.78 -14.44 -5.45
CA LEU A 3 -14.48 -14.92 -5.96
C LEU A 3 -14.01 -14.21 -7.26
N ALA A 4 -14.91 -13.56 -8.01
CA ALA A 4 -14.58 -12.84 -9.25
C ALA A 4 -13.88 -11.47 -9.04
N ALA A 5 -13.79 -10.97 -7.80
CA ALA A 5 -13.08 -9.74 -7.49
C ALA A 5 -11.60 -9.96 -7.11
N ALA A 6 -11.22 -11.20 -6.76
CA ALA A 6 -9.85 -11.55 -6.47
C ALA A 6 -9.05 -11.53 -7.78
N ARG A 7 -8.00 -10.72 -7.84
CA ARG A 7 -7.07 -10.64 -8.98
C ARG A 7 -5.71 -11.17 -8.51
N PRO A 8 -5.46 -12.48 -8.65
CA PRO A 8 -4.22 -13.10 -8.16
C PRO A 8 -2.99 -12.39 -8.73
N GLY A 9 -2.08 -11.97 -7.85
CA GLY A 9 -0.84 -11.27 -8.22
C GLY A 9 -0.94 -9.75 -8.41
N ARG A 10 -2.15 -9.18 -8.49
CA ARG A 10 -2.33 -7.74 -8.64
C ARG A 10 -2.25 -6.98 -7.31
N ASP A 11 -2.67 -7.61 -6.23
CA ASP A 11 -2.75 -6.96 -4.92
C ASP A 11 -1.37 -6.45 -4.44
N PRO A 12 -0.24 -7.19 -4.56
CA PRO A 12 1.07 -6.67 -4.18
C PRO A 12 1.50 -5.44 -5.00
N ASP A 13 1.26 -5.44 -6.31
CA ASP A 13 1.63 -4.33 -7.18
C ASP A 13 0.82 -3.08 -6.88
N ASP A 14 -0.49 -3.23 -6.63
CA ASP A 14 -1.36 -2.11 -6.28
C ASP A 14 -1.05 -1.59 -4.87
N ILE A 15 -0.71 -2.47 -3.92
CA ILE A 15 -0.19 -2.07 -2.59
C ILE A 15 1.11 -1.25 -2.74
N ALA A 16 2.07 -1.72 -3.53
CA ALA A 16 3.34 -1.02 -3.73
C ALA A 16 3.14 0.40 -4.32
N LYS A 17 2.20 0.57 -5.25
CA LYS A 17 1.83 1.90 -5.78
C LYS A 17 1.21 2.78 -4.70
N LEU A 18 0.32 2.24 -3.86
CA LEU A 18 -0.30 3.00 -2.77
C LEU A 18 0.73 3.43 -1.74
N LEU A 19 1.68 2.55 -1.37
CA LEU A 19 2.79 2.89 -0.48
C LEU A 19 3.63 4.04 -1.04
N SER A 20 4.00 3.96 -2.33
CA SER A 20 4.74 5.00 -3.03
C SER A 20 3.98 6.34 -3.08
N LEU A 21 2.69 6.30 -3.44
CA LEU A 21 1.84 7.50 -3.50
C LEU A 21 1.67 8.21 -2.16
N ASN A 22 1.70 7.46 -1.05
CA ASN A 22 1.54 7.99 0.29
C ASN A 22 2.88 8.22 1.01
N GLY A 23 4.02 7.98 0.35
CA GLY A 23 5.34 8.19 0.95
C GLY A 23 5.70 7.21 2.07
N ILE A 24 5.10 6.02 2.08
CA ILE A 24 5.33 4.99 3.11
C ILE A 24 6.43 4.06 2.60
N ALA A 25 7.62 4.16 3.18
CA ALA A 25 8.81 3.47 2.68
C ALA A 25 9.38 2.39 3.64
N THR A 26 8.75 2.17 4.79
CA THR A 26 9.19 1.20 5.79
C THR A 26 8.01 0.47 6.41
N VAL A 27 8.25 -0.72 6.97
CA VAL A 27 7.22 -1.46 7.75
C VAL A 27 6.77 -0.63 8.94
N ALA A 28 7.72 -0.03 9.68
CA ALA A 28 7.41 0.82 10.83
C ALA A 28 6.48 1.99 10.49
N ALA A 29 6.68 2.66 9.34
CA ALA A 29 5.77 3.73 8.92
C ALA A 29 4.38 3.22 8.54
N ALA A 30 4.28 2.00 7.99
CA ALA A 30 2.99 1.36 7.72
C ALA A 30 2.28 0.96 9.02
N GLU A 31 3.01 0.48 10.03
CA GLU A 31 2.49 0.17 11.36
C GLU A 31 2.00 1.43 12.09
N GLU A 32 2.80 2.50 12.09
CA GLU A 32 2.41 3.79 12.68
C GLU A 32 1.12 4.33 12.03
N LEU A 33 1.02 4.24 10.69
CA LEU A 33 -0.21 4.61 10.00
C LEU A 33 -1.38 3.72 10.43
N TYR A 34 -1.17 2.42 10.54
CA TYR A 34 -2.22 1.48 10.93
C TYR A 34 -2.73 1.76 12.34
N GLU A 35 -1.84 1.96 13.30
CA GLU A 35 -2.16 2.24 14.71
C GLU A 35 -2.95 3.55 14.88
N ASN A 36 -2.70 4.56 14.03
CA ASN A 36 -3.48 5.79 14.03
C ASN A 36 -4.98 5.57 13.73
N PHE A 37 -5.34 4.49 13.05
CA PHE A 37 -6.74 4.12 12.77
C PHE A 37 -7.24 2.98 13.65
N TYR A 38 -6.35 2.11 14.12
CA TYR A 38 -6.65 0.94 14.94
C TYR A 38 -5.74 0.89 16.18
N PRO A 39 -5.97 1.73 17.20
CA PRO A 39 -5.09 1.81 18.36
C PRO A 39 -5.02 0.49 19.14
N GLY A 40 -3.81 0.02 19.41
CA GLY A 40 -3.57 -1.23 20.14
C GLY A 40 -3.61 -2.50 19.28
N ASP A 41 -3.98 -2.38 18.00
CA ASP A 41 -3.87 -3.48 17.04
C ASP A 41 -2.52 -3.42 16.33
N ALA A 42 -1.98 -4.60 15.99
CA ALA A 42 -0.76 -4.73 15.21
C ALA A 42 -1.06 -5.28 13.80
N LEU A 43 -0.18 -4.98 12.85
CA LEU A 43 -0.25 -5.62 11.54
C LEU A 43 -0.03 -7.13 11.69
N PRO A 44 -0.83 -7.98 11.01
CA PRO A 44 -0.59 -9.41 11.02
C PRO A 44 0.78 -9.77 10.43
N ASP A 45 1.42 -10.82 10.93
CA ASP A 45 2.74 -11.30 10.46
C ASP A 45 2.80 -11.49 8.93
N ARG A 46 1.70 -11.97 8.34
CA ARG A 46 1.59 -12.15 6.88
C ARG A 46 1.70 -10.82 6.13
N THR A 47 1.13 -9.75 6.70
CA THR A 47 1.19 -8.41 6.13
C THR A 47 2.61 -7.85 6.25
N ILE A 48 3.26 -8.04 7.40
CA ILE A 48 4.66 -7.66 7.61
C ILE A 48 5.56 -8.34 6.56
N ALA A 49 5.43 -9.66 6.40
CA ALA A 49 6.21 -10.42 5.41
C ALA A 49 5.95 -9.96 3.96
N LEU A 50 4.72 -9.53 3.64
CA LEU A 50 4.40 -8.96 2.33
C LEU A 50 5.08 -7.60 2.15
N LEU A 51 5.04 -6.73 3.15
CA LEU A 51 5.67 -5.41 3.11
C LEU A 51 7.19 -5.53 3.00
N ASP A 52 7.82 -6.41 3.77
CA ASP A 52 9.26 -6.70 3.64
C ASP A 52 9.63 -7.15 2.24
N ARG A 53 8.83 -8.02 1.63
CA ARG A 53 9.02 -8.45 0.24
C ARG A 53 8.89 -7.28 -0.74
N ILE A 54 7.91 -6.40 -0.55
CA ILE A 54 7.73 -5.23 -1.40
C ILE A 54 8.93 -4.27 -1.27
N PHE A 55 9.35 -3.96 -0.04
CA PHE A 55 10.44 -3.02 0.21
C PHE A 55 11.81 -3.57 -0.22
N SER A 56 12.04 -4.88 -0.12
CA SER A 56 13.26 -5.51 -0.64
C SER A 56 13.38 -5.47 -2.18
N VAL A 57 12.26 -5.53 -2.90
CA VAL A 57 12.21 -5.31 -4.36
C VAL A 57 12.33 -3.82 -4.71
N GLY A 58 11.81 -2.96 -3.84
CA GLY A 58 11.78 -1.51 -4.00
C GLY A 58 10.41 -1.01 -4.47
N LEU A 59 10.08 0.22 -4.08
CA LEU A 59 8.82 0.84 -4.47
C LEU A 59 8.87 1.39 -5.90
N PRO A 60 7.77 1.28 -6.66
CA PRO A 60 7.68 1.90 -7.97
C PRO A 60 7.71 3.43 -7.85
N THR A 61 8.12 4.11 -8.91
CA THR A 61 7.96 5.57 -9.01
C THR A 61 6.49 5.95 -8.95
N ALA A 62 6.14 6.91 -8.09
CA ALA A 62 4.77 7.40 -7.99
C ALA A 62 4.31 7.98 -9.34
N PRO A 63 3.10 7.66 -9.81
CA PRO A 63 2.57 8.24 -11.04
C PRO A 63 2.40 9.76 -10.88
N PRO A 64 2.52 10.53 -11.98
CA PRO A 64 2.31 11.96 -11.93
C PRO A 64 0.89 12.28 -11.45
N ARG A 65 0.76 13.35 -10.67
CA ARG A 65 -0.55 13.84 -10.24
C ARG A 65 -1.39 14.18 -11.48
N PRO A 66 -2.66 13.73 -11.56
CA PRO A 66 -3.53 14.08 -12.67
C PRO A 66 -3.73 15.60 -12.78
N GLU A 67 -3.91 16.08 -14.00
CA GLU A 67 -4.26 17.48 -14.24
C GLU A 67 -5.58 17.85 -13.55
N LYS A 68 -5.67 19.08 -13.04
CA LYS A 68 -6.92 19.56 -12.44
C LYS A 68 -8.02 19.56 -13.52
N PRO A 69 -9.25 19.09 -13.20
CA PRO A 69 -10.37 19.20 -14.12
C PRO A 69 -10.58 20.65 -14.56
N ARG A 70 -10.78 20.87 -15.85
CA ARG A 70 -11.24 22.17 -16.35
C ARG A 70 -12.74 22.26 -16.08
N LEU A 71 -13.10 23.06 -15.08
CA LEU A 71 -14.48 23.45 -14.84
C LEU A 71 -14.76 24.64 -15.76
N ASN A 72 -15.60 24.42 -16.78
CA ASN A 72 -16.16 25.47 -17.63
C ASN A 72 -17.40 26.08 -16.98
#